data_AF-I3MFM9-F1
#
_entry.id   AF-I3MFM9-F1
#
_cell.length_a   1.000
_cell.length_b   1.000
_cell.length_c   1.000
_cell.angle_alpha   90.00
_cell.angle_beta   90.00
_cell.angle_gamma   90.00
#
_symmetry.space_group_name_H-M   'P 1'
#
loop_
_entity.id
_entity.type
_entity.pdbx_description
1 polymer ?
#
loop_
_entity_poly.entity_id
_entity_poly.type
_entity_poly.pdbx_seq_one_letter_code
_entity_poly.pdbx_strand_id
1 'polypeptide(L)'
;MRGCSGPYQQLLSQLQRQANLTEDTSSLLEPYIQHQDLNTPILRGSCTEHPGAFPSKDALRGLSKQSFLWTVNTTLGRVLKGLVTLQKQLLKPQDLEELETAKRNIQGIRNNIHCMSWLLNGSSETVEPMPTGPGPWLPLTSALGVFQAKLEGCRFLRGYHRFMGSVGWVFREWGESPSRSRRHSPRRALHKGVLKTRIFRRGKRPVPRGHLPW
;
A
#
# COMPACT_ATOMS: atom_id res chain seq x y z
N MET A 1 10.03 22.52 -0.87
CA MET A 1 9.37 21.20 -1.01
C MET A 1 10.29 20.28 -1.78
N ARG A 2 10.74 19.16 -1.19
CA ARG A 2 11.46 18.13 -1.99
C ARG A 2 10.44 17.50 -2.94
N GLY A 3 10.76 17.48 -4.24
CA GLY A 3 9.85 16.99 -5.27
C GLY A 3 9.58 15.48 -5.18
N CYS A 4 8.51 15.03 -5.84
CA CYS A 4 8.18 13.62 -6.00
C CYS A 4 9.11 13.00 -7.05
N SER A 5 10.22 12.40 -6.63
CA SER A 5 11.31 11.93 -7.52
C SER A 5 11.53 10.42 -7.53
N GLY A 6 10.57 9.63 -7.03
CA GLY A 6 10.67 8.17 -6.96
C GLY A 6 9.93 7.44 -8.10
N PRO A 7 10.44 6.30 -8.60
CA PRO A 7 9.72 5.47 -9.54
C PRO A 7 8.47 4.84 -8.89
N TYR A 8 7.43 4.59 -9.70
CA TYR A 8 6.14 4.02 -9.26
C TYR A 8 6.30 2.82 -8.31
N GLN A 9 7.14 1.85 -8.67
CA GLN A 9 7.32 0.61 -7.89
C GLN A 9 7.97 0.84 -6.53
N GLN A 10 8.93 1.78 -6.44
CA GLN A 10 9.54 2.13 -5.17
C GLN A 10 8.52 2.82 -4.25
N LEU A 11 7.74 3.75 -4.80
CA LEU A 11 6.72 4.46 -4.03
C LEU A 11 5.59 3.53 -3.57
N LEU A 12 5.15 2.61 -4.44
CA LEU A 12 4.18 1.57 -4.08
C LEU A 12 4.71 0.69 -2.95
N SER A 13 5.98 0.27 -3.03
CA SER A 13 6.63 -0.53 -1.98
C SER A 13 6.76 0.22 -0.65
N GLN A 14 6.85 1.56 -0.68
CA GLN A 14 6.83 2.37 0.54
C GLN A 14 5.43 2.43 1.14
N LEU A 15 4.41 2.68 0.30
CA LEU A 15 3.01 2.72 0.74
C LEU A 15 2.56 1.38 1.33
N GLN A 16 2.94 0.26 0.72
CA GLN A 16 2.69 -1.08 1.26
C GLN A 16 3.34 -1.27 2.64
N ARG A 17 4.62 -0.91 2.80
CA ARG A 17 5.32 -1.01 4.09
C ARG A 17 4.69 -0.13 5.15
N GLN A 18 4.32 1.11 4.81
CA GLN A 18 3.67 2.02 5.74
C GLN A 18 2.27 1.51 6.15
N ALA A 19 1.51 0.93 5.23
CA ALA A 19 0.23 0.32 5.56
C ALA A 19 0.40 -0.89 6.50
N ASN A 20 1.38 -1.77 6.25
CA ASN A 20 1.66 -2.90 7.14
C ASN A 20 2.11 -2.45 8.54
N LEU A 21 2.89 -1.37 8.64
CA LEU A 21 3.31 -0.83 9.95
C LEU A 21 2.13 -0.20 10.72
N THR A 22 1.16 0.36 10.00
CA THR A 22 0.03 1.06 10.62
C THR A 22 -1.21 0.20 10.81
N GLU A 23 -1.32 -0.95 10.14
CA GLU A 23 -2.36 -1.95 10.44
C GLU A 23 -2.09 -2.69 11.76
N ASP A 24 -0.84 -2.79 12.18
CA ASP A 24 -0.44 -3.43 13.44
C ASP A 24 -0.95 -2.62 14.63
N THR A 25 -1.83 -3.24 15.43
CA THR A 25 -2.43 -2.62 16.62
C THR A 25 -1.42 -2.36 17.72
N SER A 26 -0.29 -3.06 17.74
CA SER A 26 0.80 -2.82 18.70
C SER A 26 1.41 -1.43 18.55
N SER A 27 1.29 -0.82 17.36
CA SER A 27 1.87 0.49 17.06
C SER A 27 1.12 1.68 17.68
N LEU A 28 -0.12 1.51 18.15
CA LEU A 28 -0.89 2.59 18.77
C LEU A 28 -2.06 2.12 19.65
N LEU A 29 -2.92 1.22 19.14
CA LEU A 29 -4.13 0.79 19.86
C LEU A 29 -3.82 0.04 21.15
N GLU A 30 -2.91 -0.93 21.13
CA GLU A 30 -2.56 -1.71 22.34
C GLU A 30 -1.92 -0.80 23.42
N PRO A 31 -0.95 0.07 23.10
CA PRO A 31 -0.46 1.09 24.03
C PRO A 31 -1.59 1.97 24.59
N TYR A 32 -2.52 2.41 23.76
CA TYR A 32 -3.67 3.20 24.20
C TYR A 32 -4.57 2.43 25.19
N ILE A 33 -4.89 1.17 24.90
CA ILE A 33 -5.70 0.31 25.77
C ILE A 33 -5.04 0.15 27.13
N GLN A 34 -3.73 -0.07 27.16
CA GLN A 34 -2.96 -0.19 28.39
C GLN A 34 -2.95 1.13 29.17
N HIS A 35 -2.61 2.23 28.50
CA HIS A 35 -2.51 3.55 29.10
C HIS A 35 -3.85 4.05 29.69
N GLN A 36 -4.98 3.67 29.08
CA GLN A 36 -6.31 4.10 29.51
C GLN A 36 -7.01 3.16 30.49
N ASP A 37 -6.32 2.10 30.95
CA ASP A 37 -6.83 1.04 31.83
C ASP A 37 -8.02 0.26 31.23
N LEU A 38 -8.02 0.06 29.91
CA LEU A 38 -9.08 -0.68 29.19
C LEU A 38 -8.74 -2.17 28.99
N ASN A 39 -7.70 -2.68 29.65
CA ASN A 39 -7.11 -3.99 29.35
C ASN A 39 -7.91 -5.21 29.87
N THR A 40 -9.07 -5.01 30.49
CA THR A 40 -9.91 -6.13 30.94
C THR A 40 -10.63 -6.77 29.74
N PRO A 41 -10.97 -8.08 29.79
CA PRO A 41 -11.65 -8.75 28.68
C PRO A 41 -12.96 -8.06 28.24
N ILE A 42 -13.75 -7.57 29.21
CA ILE A 42 -15.03 -6.89 28.94
C ILE A 42 -14.82 -5.57 28.20
N LEU A 43 -13.84 -4.76 28.64
CA LEU A 43 -13.55 -3.46 28.03
C LEU A 43 -12.90 -3.62 26.65
N ARG A 44 -11.97 -4.57 26.51
CA ARG A 44 -11.41 -4.96 25.20
C ARG A 44 -12.50 -5.40 24.23
N GLY A 45 -13.47 -6.19 24.70
CA GLY A 45 -14.63 -6.61 23.90
C GLY A 45 -15.51 -5.43 23.47
N SER A 46 -15.49 -4.32 24.21
CA SER A 46 -16.24 -3.09 23.90
C SER A 46 -15.51 -2.14 22.94
N CYS A 47 -14.24 -2.41 22.62
CA CYS A 47 -13.42 -1.68 21.66
C CYS A 47 -13.66 -2.13 20.21
N THR A 48 -14.92 -2.19 19.79
CA THR A 48 -15.33 -2.52 18.42
C THR A 48 -15.55 -1.25 17.60
N GLU A 49 -15.02 -1.21 16.38
CA GLU A 49 -15.27 -0.10 15.46
C GLU A 49 -16.77 0.14 15.24
N HIS A 50 -17.18 1.41 15.18
CA HIS A 50 -18.54 1.76 14.76
C HIS A 50 -18.77 1.42 13.28
N PRO A 51 -19.84 0.68 12.94
CA PRO A 51 -20.18 0.39 11.56
C PRO A 51 -20.21 1.67 10.70
N GLY A 52 -19.50 1.65 9.57
CA GLY A 52 -19.46 2.76 8.63
C GLY A 52 -18.54 3.92 9.02
N ALA A 53 -17.84 3.90 10.16
CA ALA A 53 -16.89 4.95 10.52
C ALA A 53 -15.68 5.00 9.57
N PHE A 54 -15.27 3.85 9.03
CA PHE A 54 -14.22 3.75 8.02
C PHE A 54 -14.68 2.96 6.79
N PRO A 55 -14.20 3.33 5.59
CA PRO A 55 -14.44 2.56 4.38
C PRO A 55 -14.09 1.08 4.56
N SER A 56 -14.96 0.19 4.08
CA SER A 56 -14.67 -1.25 4.04
C SER A 56 -13.63 -1.58 2.97
N LYS A 57 -12.99 -2.75 3.10
CA LYS A 57 -12.08 -3.28 2.09
C LYS A 57 -12.74 -3.33 0.71
N ASP A 58 -13.96 -3.85 0.62
CA ASP A 58 -14.65 -4.00 -0.67
C ASP A 58 -15.01 -2.65 -1.27
N ALA A 59 -15.44 -1.69 -0.45
CA ALA A 59 -15.67 -0.32 -0.90
C ALA A 59 -14.39 0.32 -1.45
N LEU A 60 -13.25 0.12 -0.78
CA LEU A 60 -11.96 0.62 -1.24
C LEU A 60 -11.46 -0.07 -2.52
N ARG A 61 -11.66 -1.39 -2.62
CA ARG A 61 -11.23 -2.20 -3.78
C ARG A 61 -12.00 -1.83 -5.04
N GLY A 62 -13.26 -1.45 -4.91
CA GLY A 62 -14.11 -1.04 -6.04
C GLY A 62 -13.76 0.33 -6.65
N LEU A 63 -12.82 1.09 -6.06
CA LEU A 63 -12.44 2.41 -6.55
C LEU A 63 -11.39 2.34 -7.65
N SER A 64 -11.40 3.32 -8.55
CA SER A 64 -10.25 3.61 -9.42
C SER A 64 -9.02 3.94 -8.58
N LYS A 65 -7.82 3.86 -9.16
CA LYS A 65 -6.58 4.15 -8.42
C LYS A 65 -6.58 5.57 -7.87
N GLN A 66 -7.06 6.53 -8.67
CA GLN A 66 -7.11 7.93 -8.28
C GLN A 66 -8.14 8.19 -7.18
N SER A 67 -9.36 7.63 -7.30
CA SER A 67 -10.41 7.76 -6.28
C SER A 67 -10.04 7.04 -4.99
N PHE A 68 -9.32 5.91 -5.06
CA PHE A 68 -8.75 5.23 -3.91
C PHE A 68 -7.77 6.14 -3.16
N LEU A 69 -6.77 6.70 -3.85
CA LEU A 69 -5.77 7.58 -3.24
C LEU A 69 -6.40 8.82 -2.60
N TRP A 70 -7.37 9.43 -3.28
CA TRP A 70 -8.12 10.57 -2.76
C TRP A 70 -8.90 10.21 -1.48
N THR A 71 -9.60 9.06 -1.50
CA THR A 71 -10.37 8.56 -0.37
C THR A 71 -9.47 8.28 0.84
N VAL A 72 -8.32 7.64 0.61
CA VAL A 72 -7.35 7.34 1.67
C VAL A 72 -6.76 8.62 2.25
N ASN A 73 -6.31 9.56 1.41
CA ASN A 73 -5.77 10.84 1.88
C ASN A 73 -6.79 11.64 2.69
N THR A 74 -8.05 11.68 2.26
CA THR A 74 -9.13 12.37 2.96
C THR A 74 -9.44 11.71 4.30
N THR A 75 -9.51 10.38 4.33
CA THR A 75 -9.74 9.60 5.56
C THR A 75 -8.60 9.80 6.56
N LEU A 76 -7.35 9.72 6.11
CA LEU A 76 -6.17 9.99 6.93
C LEU A 76 -6.12 11.43 7.46
N GLY A 77 -6.60 12.41 6.67
CA GLY A 77 -6.78 13.78 7.14
C GLY A 77 -7.77 13.90 8.29
N ARG A 78 -8.86 13.12 8.27
CA ARG A 78 -9.84 13.04 9.36
C ARG A 78 -9.26 12.32 10.57
N VAL A 79 -8.52 11.22 10.36
CA VAL A 79 -7.81 10.50 11.43
C VAL A 79 -6.84 11.43 12.17
N LEU A 80 -6.04 12.22 11.45
CA LEU A 80 -5.13 13.19 12.08
C LEU A 80 -5.86 14.17 13.02
N LYS A 81 -6.99 14.72 12.57
CA LYS A 81 -7.82 15.58 13.43
C LYS A 81 -8.33 14.81 14.65
N GLY A 82 -8.75 13.57 14.44
CA GLY A 82 -9.17 12.67 15.49
C GLY A 82 -8.10 12.40 16.55
N LEU A 83 -6.87 12.11 16.14
CA LEU A 83 -5.74 11.90 17.04
C LEU A 83 -5.40 13.17 17.84
N VAL A 84 -5.53 14.36 17.24
CA VAL A 84 -5.35 15.63 17.95
C VAL A 84 -6.45 15.82 19.01
N THR A 85 -7.70 15.53 18.68
CA THR A 85 -8.80 15.59 19.65
C THR A 85 -8.61 14.58 20.79
N LEU A 86 -8.24 13.34 20.44
CA LEU A 86 -7.95 12.28 21.40
C LEU A 86 -6.86 12.70 22.39
N GLN A 87 -5.75 13.26 21.88
CA GLN A 87 -4.68 13.77 22.71
C GLN A 87 -5.18 14.84 23.67
N LYS A 88 -5.87 15.86 23.15
CA LYS A 88 -6.32 17.01 23.95
C LYS A 88 -7.26 16.61 25.10
N GLN A 89 -8.08 15.58 24.89
CA GLN A 89 -9.13 15.23 25.84
C GLN A 89 -8.72 14.15 26.84
N LEU A 90 -7.86 13.22 26.44
CA LEU A 90 -7.64 11.98 27.20
C LEU A 90 -6.17 11.69 27.55
N LEU A 91 -5.23 12.46 27.03
CA LEU A 91 -3.80 12.22 27.22
C LEU A 91 -3.11 13.50 27.69
N LYS A 92 -2.15 13.40 28.60
CA LYS A 92 -1.26 14.53 28.84
C LYS A 92 -0.24 14.61 27.68
N PRO A 93 0.40 15.76 27.46
CA PRO A 93 1.30 15.97 26.32
C PRO A 93 2.47 14.98 26.18
N GLN A 94 2.81 14.24 27.24
CA GLN A 94 3.99 13.35 27.32
C GLN A 94 3.62 11.86 27.43
N ASP A 95 2.33 11.53 27.46
CA ASP A 95 1.85 10.24 27.96
C ASP A 95 1.89 9.10 26.94
N LEU A 96 2.01 9.39 25.64
CA LEU A 96 1.93 8.38 24.58
C LEU A 96 2.75 8.76 23.34
N GLU A 97 4.01 8.34 23.29
CA GLU A 97 4.92 8.61 22.16
C GLU A 97 4.42 7.98 20.85
N GLU A 98 3.76 6.83 20.94
CA GLU A 98 3.15 6.12 19.83
C GLU A 98 2.13 6.98 19.09
N LEU A 99 1.44 7.88 19.80
CA LEU A 99 0.48 8.80 19.18
C LEU A 99 1.19 9.81 18.26
N GLU A 100 2.32 10.37 18.70
CA GLU A 100 3.10 11.30 17.89
C GLU A 100 3.76 10.58 16.70
N THR A 101 4.24 9.37 16.93
CA THR A 101 4.76 8.50 15.87
C THR A 101 3.67 8.19 14.83
N ALA A 102 2.46 7.86 15.26
CA ALA A 102 1.33 7.61 14.37
C ALA A 102 0.97 8.86 13.54
N LYS A 103 0.93 10.05 14.15
CA LYS A 103 0.69 11.31 13.40
C LYS A 103 1.75 11.54 12.33
N ARG A 104 3.03 11.35 12.65
CA ARG A 104 4.15 11.48 11.68
C ARG A 104 4.04 10.43 10.57
N ASN A 105 3.74 9.18 10.90
CA ASN A 105 3.54 8.11 9.93
C ASN A 105 2.40 8.44 8.96
N ILE A 106 1.26 8.92 9.47
CA ILE A 106 0.13 9.34 8.64
C ILE A 106 0.53 10.49 7.71
N GLN A 107 1.27 11.49 8.20
CA GLN A 107 1.78 12.56 7.34
C GLN A 107 2.70 12.02 6.23
N GLY A 108 3.60 11.09 6.56
CA GLY A 108 4.46 10.41 5.60
C GLY A 108 3.67 9.66 4.52
N ILE A 109 2.62 8.93 4.92
CA ILE A 109 1.72 8.23 3.98
C ILE A 109 1.01 9.23 3.06
N ARG A 110 0.46 10.33 3.60
CA ARG A 110 -0.23 11.35 2.81
C ARG A 110 0.70 12.01 1.78
N ASN A 111 1.96 12.24 2.12
CA ASN A 111 2.96 12.74 1.18
C ASN A 111 3.23 11.71 0.07
N ASN A 112 3.37 10.43 0.40
CA ASN A 112 3.56 9.37 -0.58
C ASN A 112 2.33 9.19 -1.48
N ILE A 113 1.13 9.32 -0.94
CA ILE A 113 -0.12 9.33 -1.71
C ILE A 113 -0.13 10.51 -2.69
N HIS A 114 0.21 11.72 -2.24
CA HIS A 114 0.31 12.88 -3.12
C HIS A 114 1.25 12.64 -4.30
N CYS A 115 2.44 12.07 -4.03
CA CYS A 115 3.37 11.70 -5.09
C CYS A 115 2.82 10.60 -6.02
N MET A 116 2.12 9.61 -5.48
CA MET A 116 1.52 8.55 -6.28
C MET A 116 0.42 9.10 -7.18
N SER A 117 -0.42 9.99 -6.66
CA SER A 117 -1.43 10.71 -7.44
C SER A 117 -0.79 11.51 -8.57
N TRP A 118 0.33 12.20 -8.32
CA TRP A 118 1.03 12.96 -9.35
C TRP A 118 1.59 12.07 -10.47
N LEU A 119 2.15 10.90 -10.13
CA LEU A 119 2.60 9.92 -11.11
C LEU A 119 1.45 9.34 -11.95
N LEU A 120 0.26 9.19 -11.35
CA LEU A 120 -0.93 8.66 -12.02
C LEU A 120 -1.70 9.72 -12.83
N ASN A 121 -1.54 11.02 -12.56
CA ASN A 121 -2.20 12.10 -13.32
C ASN A 121 -1.79 12.17 -14.80
N GLY A 122 -0.74 11.43 -15.22
CA GLY A 122 -0.46 11.19 -16.64
C GLY A 122 -1.45 10.23 -17.32
N SER A 123 -2.35 9.60 -16.57
CA SER A 123 -3.48 8.81 -17.06
C SER A 123 -4.77 9.63 -16.91
N SER A 124 -5.55 9.75 -17.99
CA SER A 124 -6.76 10.60 -18.08
C SER A 124 -7.96 10.12 -17.24
N GLU A 125 -7.74 9.66 -16.02
CA GLU A 125 -8.85 9.32 -15.11
C GLU A 125 -9.44 10.59 -14.50
N THR A 126 -10.76 10.73 -14.56
CA THR A 126 -11.50 11.78 -13.86
C THR A 126 -11.80 11.26 -12.45
N VAL A 127 -11.43 12.01 -11.41
CA VAL A 127 -11.80 11.67 -10.02
C VAL A 127 -13.31 11.84 -9.89
N GLU A 128 -14.05 10.73 -9.85
CA GLU A 128 -15.44 10.78 -9.39
C GLU A 128 -15.44 10.77 -7.86
N PRO A 129 -15.93 11.84 -7.21
CA PRO A 129 -15.99 11.90 -5.76
C PRO A 129 -17.04 10.89 -5.27
N MET A 130 -16.58 9.85 -4.57
CA MET A 130 -17.47 8.92 -3.88
C MET A 130 -18.34 9.70 -2.90
N PRO A 131 -19.64 9.38 -2.76
CA PRO A 131 -20.47 9.94 -1.71
C PRO A 131 -19.74 9.81 -0.39
N THR A 132 -19.52 10.95 0.25
CA THR A 132 -18.85 10.99 1.55
C THR A 132 -19.77 10.28 2.52
N GLY A 133 -19.53 8.97 2.73
CA GLY A 133 -20.09 8.26 3.85
C GLY A 133 -19.79 9.01 5.15
N PRO A 134 -20.53 8.75 6.22
CA PRO A 134 -20.23 9.30 7.53
C PRO A 134 -18.72 9.05 7.77
N GLY A 135 -17.90 10.10 7.84
CA GLY A 135 -16.44 9.95 7.92
C GLY A 135 -16.01 9.24 9.20
N PRO A 136 -14.72 9.17 9.55
CA PRO A 136 -14.34 8.76 10.90
C PRO A 136 -15.06 9.64 11.93
N TRP A 137 -16.11 9.09 12.54
CA TRP A 137 -16.86 9.73 13.60
C TRP A 137 -16.11 9.46 14.90
N LEU A 138 -15.56 10.53 15.45
CA LEU A 138 -15.20 10.60 16.85
C LEU A 138 -16.24 11.50 17.50
N PRO A 139 -17.35 10.95 18.03
CA PRO A 139 -18.25 11.71 18.86
C PRO A 139 -17.61 11.90 20.24
N LEU A 140 -16.41 12.48 20.30
CA LEU A 140 -15.84 12.95 21.56
C LEU A 140 -16.46 14.32 21.88
N THR A 141 -17.78 14.32 22.06
CA THR A 141 -18.54 15.46 22.54
C THR A 141 -18.33 15.61 24.04
N SER A 142 -18.28 16.84 24.54
CA SER A 142 -18.20 17.16 25.98
C SER A 142 -19.36 16.59 26.83
N ALA A 143 -20.43 16.11 26.18
CA ALA A 143 -21.55 15.44 26.82
C ALA A 143 -21.25 13.99 27.26
N LEU A 144 -20.18 13.36 26.75
CA LEU A 144 -19.78 12.02 27.16
C LEU A 144 -18.94 12.06 28.43
N GLY A 145 -19.27 11.21 29.40
CA GLY A 145 -18.41 10.99 30.55
C GLY A 145 -17.02 10.47 30.13
N VAL A 146 -15.98 10.79 30.91
CA VAL A 146 -14.58 10.46 30.61
C VAL A 146 -14.38 8.98 30.24
N PHE A 147 -15.05 8.07 30.95
CA PHE A 147 -15.00 6.64 30.67
C PHE A 147 -15.52 6.30 29.26
N GLN A 148 -16.65 6.87 28.84
CA GLN A 148 -17.18 6.65 27.51
C GLN A 148 -16.24 7.24 26.45
N ALA A 149 -15.67 8.43 26.69
CA ALA A 149 -14.69 9.03 25.78
C ALA A 149 -13.46 8.13 25.58
N LYS A 150 -12.97 7.45 26.62
CA LYS A 150 -11.90 6.44 26.51
C LYS A 150 -12.30 5.27 25.60
N LEU A 151 -13.51 4.74 25.77
CA LEU A 151 -14.01 3.67 24.90
C LEU A 151 -14.17 4.14 23.44
N GLU A 152 -14.71 5.34 23.21
CA GLU A 152 -14.83 5.93 21.88
C GLU A 152 -13.46 6.09 21.20
N GLY A 153 -12.46 6.55 21.95
CA GLY A 153 -11.08 6.60 21.48
C GLY A 153 -10.55 5.22 21.06
N CYS A 154 -10.81 4.20 21.87
CA CYS A 154 -10.43 2.82 21.57
C CYS A 154 -11.09 2.31 20.27
N ARG A 155 -12.40 2.52 20.10
CA ARG A 155 -13.17 2.10 18.91
C ARG A 155 -12.68 2.81 17.65
N PHE A 156 -12.37 4.10 17.74
CA PHE A 156 -11.80 4.86 16.65
C PHE A 156 -10.43 4.33 16.23
N LEU A 157 -9.53 4.09 17.19
CA LEU A 157 -8.20 3.54 16.91
C LEU A 157 -8.29 2.14 16.28
N ARG A 158 -9.19 1.29 16.79
CA ARG A 158 -9.52 -0.02 16.19
C ARG A 158 -9.91 0.11 14.73
N GLY A 159 -10.82 1.05 14.42
CA GLY A 159 -11.26 1.33 13.05
C GLY A 159 -10.13 1.85 12.16
N TYR A 160 -9.27 2.72 12.69
CA TYR A 160 -8.09 3.20 11.97
C TYR A 160 -7.14 2.06 11.57
N HIS A 161 -6.82 1.14 12.49
CA HIS A 161 -5.96 -0.01 12.17
C HIS A 161 -6.62 -0.94 11.14
N ARG A 162 -7.92 -1.26 11.28
CA ARG A 162 -8.67 -2.05 10.29
C ARG A 162 -8.66 -1.39 8.91
N PHE A 163 -8.87 -0.08 8.89
CA PHE A 163 -8.82 0.71 7.67
C PHE A 163 -7.45 0.63 7.01
N MET A 164 -6.37 0.82 7.76
CA MET A 164 -5.01 0.72 7.23
C MET A 164 -4.68 -0.67 6.69
N GLY A 165 -5.18 -1.74 7.32
CA GLY A 165 -5.04 -3.08 6.75
C GLY A 165 -5.83 -3.29 5.46
N SER A 166 -7.00 -2.67 5.35
CA SER A 166 -7.77 -2.66 4.10
C SER A 166 -7.04 -1.91 2.99
N VAL A 167 -6.43 -0.76 3.30
CA VAL A 167 -5.59 0.03 2.40
C VAL A 167 -4.36 -0.76 1.94
N GLY A 168 -3.65 -1.39 2.88
CA GLY A 168 -2.49 -2.23 2.59
C GLY A 168 -2.83 -3.39 1.67
N TRP A 169 -4.01 -4.00 1.85
CA TRP A 169 -4.49 -5.06 0.98
C TRP A 169 -4.69 -4.58 -0.46
N VAL A 170 -5.33 -3.43 -0.68
CA VAL A 170 -5.50 -2.86 -2.04
C VAL A 170 -4.15 -2.52 -2.68
N PHE A 171 -3.20 -1.96 -1.92
CA PHE A 171 -1.86 -1.69 -2.43
C PHE A 171 -1.09 -2.95 -2.84
N ARG A 172 -1.34 -4.10 -2.21
CA ARG A 172 -0.73 -5.39 -2.64
C ARG A 172 -1.23 -5.80 -4.03
N GLU A 173 -2.53 -5.67 -4.30
CA GLU A 173 -3.10 -5.97 -5.63
C GLU A 173 -2.51 -5.10 -6.75
N TRP A 174 -2.14 -3.85 -6.44
CA TRP A 174 -1.52 -2.96 -7.42
C TRP A 174 -0.14 -3.44 -7.87
N GLY A 175 0.57 -4.18 -7.02
CA GLY A 175 1.86 -4.80 -7.35
C GLY A 175 1.71 -6.07 -8.20
N GLU A 176 0.53 -6.70 -8.18
CA GLU A 176 0.22 -7.94 -8.90
C GLU A 176 -0.35 -7.72 -10.30
N SER A 177 -0.71 -6.49 -10.67
CA SER A 177 -1.19 -6.15 -12.01
C SER A 177 -0.15 -6.50 -13.09
N PRO A 178 -0.56 -7.06 -14.25
CA PRO A 178 0.29 -7.81 -15.18
C PRO A 178 1.16 -6.90 -16.07
N SER A 179 1.98 -6.04 -15.47
CA SER A 179 3.06 -5.33 -16.19
C SER A 179 4.28 -6.23 -16.38
N ARG A 180 4.31 -7.42 -15.77
CA ARG A 180 5.14 -8.52 -16.24
C ARG A 180 4.46 -9.14 -17.46
N SER A 181 4.65 -8.50 -18.61
CA SER A 181 4.87 -9.25 -19.84
C SER A 181 5.75 -10.44 -19.47
N ARG A 182 5.18 -11.64 -19.46
CA ARG A 182 5.94 -12.88 -19.62
C ARG A 182 6.67 -12.68 -20.93
N ARG A 183 7.86 -12.06 -20.88
CA ARG A 183 8.84 -12.21 -21.94
C ARG A 183 9.05 -13.71 -21.99
N HIS A 184 8.46 -14.32 -23.00
CA HIS A 184 8.92 -15.59 -23.50
C HIS A 184 10.42 -15.41 -23.75
N SER A 185 11.22 -15.83 -22.77
CA SER A 185 12.62 -16.13 -23.03
C SER A 185 12.59 -17.11 -24.21
N PRO A 186 13.23 -16.80 -25.35
CA PRO A 186 13.34 -17.78 -26.41
C PRO A 186 14.04 -18.97 -25.78
N ARG A 187 13.43 -20.17 -25.88
CA ARG A 187 14.09 -21.42 -25.51
C ARG A 187 15.48 -21.40 -26.15
N ARG A 188 16.53 -21.37 -25.33
CA ARG A 188 17.90 -21.57 -25.82
C ARG A 188 17.89 -22.92 -26.52
N ALA A 189 17.94 -22.89 -27.85
CA ALA A 189 18.21 -24.06 -28.65
C ALA A 189 19.55 -24.61 -28.18
N LEU A 190 19.52 -25.82 -27.64
CA LEU A 190 20.68 -26.57 -27.23
C LEU A 190 21.46 -26.93 -28.51
N HIS A 191 22.33 -26.04 -28.98
CA HIS A 191 23.28 -26.37 -30.03
C HIS A 191 24.28 -27.38 -29.46
N LYS A 192 24.01 -28.67 -29.71
CA LYS A 192 25.02 -29.73 -29.60
C LYS A 192 26.12 -29.41 -30.61
N GLY A 193 27.27 -29.02 -30.09
CA GLY A 193 28.50 -28.92 -30.86
C GLY A 193 28.94 -30.29 -31.36
N VAL A 194 29.33 -30.35 -32.62
CA VAL A 194 30.36 -31.26 -33.09
C VAL A 194 31.36 -30.42 -33.87
N LEU A 195 32.44 -30.07 -33.17
CA LEU A 195 33.70 -29.68 -33.79
C LEU A 195 34.13 -30.80 -34.74
N LYS A 196 34.40 -30.49 -36.00
CA LYS A 196 35.44 -31.17 -36.79
C LYS A 196 36.05 -30.22 -37.83
N THR A 197 37.13 -29.60 -37.39
CA THR A 197 38.43 -29.48 -38.06
C THR A 197 38.45 -29.13 -39.56
N ARG A 198 38.84 -27.88 -39.86
CA ARG A 198 39.44 -27.48 -41.14
C ARG A 198 40.78 -28.20 -41.31
N ILE A 199 40.99 -28.86 -42.45
CA ILE A 199 42.32 -29.13 -43.00
C ILE A 199 42.31 -28.74 -44.48
N PHE A 200 43.12 -27.73 -44.81
CA PHE A 200 43.58 -27.41 -46.15
C PHE A 200 44.46 -28.56 -46.68
N ARG A 201 44.18 -29.09 -47.89
CA ARG A 201 45.23 -29.67 -48.74
C ARG A 201 44.99 -29.34 -50.22
N ARG A 202 46.09 -28.92 -50.84
CA ARG A 202 46.27 -28.34 -52.16
C ARG A 202 46.52 -29.48 -53.17
N GLY A 203 45.84 -29.42 -54.32
CA GLY A 203 46.32 -29.90 -55.62
C GLY A 203 46.16 -31.38 -55.98
N LYS A 204 45.40 -31.66 -57.05
CA LYS A 204 45.88 -32.30 -58.30
C LYS A 204 44.78 -32.35 -59.39
N ARG A 205 45.14 -31.72 -60.52
CA ARG A 205 44.70 -31.74 -61.94
C ARG A 205 43.32 -32.31 -62.37
N PRO A 206 42.64 -31.64 -63.33
CA PRO A 206 41.50 -32.20 -64.07
C PRO A 206 41.96 -33.15 -65.19
N VAL A 207 41.21 -34.24 -65.40
CA VAL A 207 41.32 -35.12 -66.58
C VAL A 207 40.10 -34.86 -67.47
N PRO A 208 40.26 -34.51 -68.76
CA PRO A 208 39.14 -34.37 -69.68
C PRO A 208 38.59 -35.74 -70.07
N ARG A 209 37.26 -35.89 -70.06
CA ARG A 209 36.56 -37.05 -70.64
C ARG A 209 36.83 -37.07 -72.15
N GLY A 210 37.50 -38.12 -72.62
CA GLY A 210 37.59 -38.44 -74.04
C GLY A 210 36.25 -38.95 -74.56
N HIS A 211 35.81 -38.38 -75.68
CA HIS A 211 34.85 -38.98 -76.59
C HIS A 211 35.57 -40.04 -77.45
N LEU A 212 34.96 -41.23 -77.58
CA LEU A 212 35.09 -42.15 -78.72
C LEU A 212 33.89 -41.88 -79.66
N PRO A 213 33.90 -42.21 -80.99
CA PRO A 213 34.52 -43.40 -81.58
C PRO A 213 35.15 -43.26 -83.00
N TRP A 214 35.65 -44.42 -83.46
CA TRP A 214 36.23 -44.82 -84.76
C TRP A 214 37.74 -44.70 -84.90
#